data_AF-A0A968JG08-F1
#
_entry.id   AF-A0A968JG08-F1
#
_cell.length_a   1.000
_cell.length_b   1.000
_cell.length_c   1.000
_cell.angle_alpha   90.00
_cell.angle_beta   90.00
_cell.angle_gamma   90.00
#
_symmetry.space_group_name_H-M   'P 1'
#
loop_
_entity.id
_entity.type
_entity.pdbx_description
1 polymer ?
#
loop_
_entity_poly.entity_id
_entity_poly.type
_entity_poly.pdbx_seq_one_letter_code
_entity_poly.pdbx_strand_id
1 'polypeptide(L)'
;MGEVVVTANKREEDIVKVSTSITSLSAKKVEDTRTWGLGGLTALVPNYTYQELGVPFQQVQSIRGIQVFSENPAVSTYIDDVNNIDILANGFAFTDIERIEVLRGPQGTLFGRNAMGGVINIYTKSRQTKPADLQK
;
A
#
# COMPACT_ATOMS: atom_id res chain seq x y z
N MET A 1 -12.27 -4.48 -20.56
CA MET A 1 -11.53 -4.19 -19.32
C MET A 1 -10.19 -4.89 -19.43
N GLY A 2 -9.10 -4.18 -19.18
CA GLY A 2 -7.75 -4.78 -19.21
C GLY A 2 -7.54 -5.65 -17.98
N GLU A 3 -6.75 -6.71 -18.13
CA GLU A 3 -6.28 -7.54 -17.01
C GLU A 3 -5.53 -6.68 -16.00
N VAL A 4 -5.90 -6.76 -14.72
CA VAL A 4 -5.22 -6.05 -13.63
C VAL A 4 -4.48 -7.09 -12.80
N VAL A 5 -3.16 -7.09 -12.95
CA VAL A 5 -2.28 -7.97 -12.17
C VAL A 5 -1.98 -7.31 -10.83
N VAL A 6 -2.07 -8.10 -9.76
CA VAL A 6 -1.79 -7.69 -8.38
C VAL A 6 -0.92 -8.72 -7.68
N THR A 7 -0.35 -8.36 -6.53
CA THR A 7 0.52 -9.22 -5.72
C THR A 7 -0.07 -9.50 -4.34
N ALA A 8 -1.40 -9.59 -4.26
CA ALA A 8 -2.14 -9.75 -3.01
C ALA A 8 -1.64 -10.93 -2.16
N ASN A 9 -1.37 -12.08 -2.80
CA ASN A 9 -0.88 -13.28 -2.12
C ASN A 9 0.64 -13.48 -2.24
N LYS A 10 1.42 -12.39 -2.32
CA LYS A 10 2.89 -12.44 -2.54
C LYS A 10 3.32 -13.12 -3.85
N ARG A 11 2.40 -13.20 -4.82
CA ARG A 11 2.61 -13.69 -6.18
C ARG A 11 1.72 -12.91 -7.14
N GLU A 12 2.15 -12.79 -8.39
CA GLU A 12 1.33 -12.17 -9.43
C GLU A 12 0.08 -12.99 -9.73
N GLU A 13 -1.08 -12.34 -9.71
CA GLU A 13 -2.35 -12.93 -10.11
C GLU A 13 -3.32 -11.86 -10.61
N ASP A 14 -4.32 -12.30 -11.40
CA ASP A 14 -5.43 -11.44 -11.81
C ASP A 14 -6.26 -11.03 -10.58
N ILE A 15 -6.56 -9.73 -10.46
CA ILE A 15 -7.38 -9.16 -9.39
C ILE A 15 -8.73 -9.89 -9.22
N VAL A 16 -9.31 -10.43 -10.29
CA VAL A 16 -10.59 -11.15 -10.26
C VAL A 16 -10.47 -12.50 -9.53
N LYS A 17 -9.26 -13.07 -9.46
CA LYS A 17 -8.98 -14.34 -8.77
C LYS A 17 -8.65 -14.15 -7.28
N VAL A 18 -8.37 -12.92 -6.85
CA VAL A 18 -8.03 -12.61 -5.46
C VAL A 18 -9.26 -12.75 -4.57
N SER A 19 -9.18 -13.61 -3.56
CA SER A 19 -10.28 -13.86 -2.61
C SER A 19 -10.42 -12.78 -1.50
N THR A 20 -9.47 -11.86 -1.42
CA THR A 20 -9.48 -10.73 -0.47
C THR A 20 -10.04 -9.47 -1.13
N SER A 21 -10.68 -8.61 -0.35
CA SER A 21 -11.05 -7.26 -0.80
C SER A 21 -9.82 -6.40 -1.06
N ILE A 22 -9.50 -6.18 -2.33
CA ILE A 22 -8.34 -5.38 -2.77
C ILE A 22 -8.78 -4.12 -3.52
N THR A 23 -8.02 -3.04 -3.36
CA THR A 23 -8.04 -1.86 -4.22
C THR A 23 -6.67 -1.74 -4.88
N SER A 24 -6.62 -1.70 -6.21
CA SER A 24 -5.38 -1.48 -6.96
C SER A 24 -5.44 -0.10 -7.64
N LEU A 25 -4.40 0.72 -7.41
CA LEU A 25 -4.23 2.04 -7.98
C LEU A 25 -3.02 2.01 -8.90
N SER A 26 -3.23 2.31 -10.18
CA SER A 26 -2.13 2.43 -11.15
C SER A 26 -1.35 3.73 -10.95
N ALA A 27 -0.10 3.79 -11.43
CA ALA A 27 0.69 5.01 -11.49
C ALA A 27 -0.10 6.21 -12.05
N LYS A 28 -0.80 6.01 -13.17
CA LYS A 28 -1.63 7.05 -13.78
C LYS A 28 -2.73 7.53 -12.84
N LYS A 29 -3.39 6.61 -12.13
CA LYS A 29 -4.46 6.98 -11.19
C LYS A 29 -3.90 7.81 -10.05
N VAL A 30 -2.79 7.40 -9.45
CA VAL A 30 -2.09 8.11 -8.36
C VAL A 30 -1.69 9.53 -8.78
N GLU A 31 -1.17 9.68 -10.00
CA GLU A 31 -0.78 10.97 -10.59
C GLU A 31 -2.01 11.86 -10.86
N ASP A 32 -3.02 11.35 -11.57
CA ASP A 32 -4.22 12.09 -11.95
C ASP A 32 -5.01 12.58 -10.72
N THR A 33 -4.96 11.85 -9.61
CA THR A 33 -5.62 12.21 -8.35
C THR A 33 -4.73 12.99 -7.38
N ARG A 34 -3.47 13.27 -7.74
CA ARG A 34 -2.48 13.95 -6.90
C ARG A 34 -2.36 13.30 -5.52
N THR A 35 -2.36 11.97 -5.49
CA THR A 35 -2.23 11.21 -4.26
C THR A 35 -0.75 11.18 -3.86
N TRP A 36 -0.33 12.13 -3.04
CA TRP A 36 1.08 12.35 -2.67
C TRP A 36 1.54 11.59 -1.42
N GLY A 37 0.66 10.84 -0.77
CA GLY A 37 1.01 10.11 0.44
C GLY A 37 -0.17 9.29 0.93
N LEU A 38 0.04 8.60 2.06
CA LEU A 38 -0.95 7.70 2.66
C LEU A 38 -2.28 8.40 2.93
N GLY A 39 -2.29 9.64 3.41
CA GLY A 39 -3.51 10.41 3.64
C GLY A 39 -4.41 10.56 2.41
N GLY A 40 -3.81 10.68 1.21
CA GLY A 40 -4.54 10.81 -0.05
C GLY A 40 -5.29 9.54 -0.46
N LEU A 41 -4.95 8.38 0.11
CA LEU A 41 -5.67 7.13 -0.13
C LEU A 41 -7.10 7.15 0.41
N THR A 42 -7.40 8.02 1.40
CA THR A 42 -8.74 8.17 1.99
C THR A 42 -9.82 8.48 0.96
N ALA A 43 -9.47 9.20 -0.12
CA ALA A 43 -10.39 9.54 -1.19
C ALA A 43 -10.62 8.41 -2.22
N LEU A 44 -9.77 7.38 -2.22
CA LEU A 44 -9.71 6.37 -3.28
C LEU A 44 -9.98 4.95 -2.78
N VAL A 45 -9.69 4.68 -1.51
CA VAL A 45 -9.77 3.35 -0.91
C VAL A 45 -10.97 3.30 0.04
N PRO A 46 -11.99 2.47 -0.23
CA PRO A 46 -13.18 2.46 0.60
C PRO A 46 -12.88 1.90 1.99
N ASN A 47 -13.36 2.62 3.02
CA ASN A 47 -13.17 2.35 4.43
C ASN A 47 -11.72 2.43 4.92
N TYR A 48 -10.85 3.13 4.18
CA TYR A 48 -9.54 3.55 4.68
C TYR A 48 -9.67 4.93 5.31
N THR A 49 -9.07 5.13 6.48
CA THR A 49 -8.93 6.45 7.10
C THR A 49 -7.49 6.70 7.52
N TYR A 50 -7.10 7.96 7.49
CA TYR A 50 -5.80 8.44 7.89
C TYR A 50 -5.98 9.66 8.79
N GLN A 51 -5.33 9.65 9.95
CA GLN A 51 -5.39 10.75 10.90
C GLN A 51 -3.99 11.14 11.34
N GLU A 52 -3.64 12.43 11.21
CA GLU A 52 -2.41 12.98 11.79
C GLU A 52 -2.62 13.31 13.27
N LEU A 53 -1.62 13.03 14.10
CA LEU A 53 -1.69 13.24 15.55
C LEU A 53 -1.14 14.61 16.00
N GLY A 54 -0.89 15.54 15.06
CA GLY A 54 -0.37 16.87 15.35
C GLY A 54 1.14 16.93 15.62
N VAL A 55 1.81 15.78 15.66
CA VAL A 55 3.27 15.66 15.66
C VAL A 55 3.70 15.21 14.27
N PRO A 56 4.75 15.82 13.67
CA PRO A 56 5.25 15.40 12.37
C PRO A 56 5.49 13.89 12.31
N PHE A 57 5.05 13.28 11.21
CA PHE A 57 5.16 11.86 10.94
C PHE A 57 4.39 10.92 11.88
N GLN A 58 3.72 11.41 12.94
CA GLN A 58 2.81 10.59 13.73
C GLN A 58 1.42 10.56 13.13
N GLN A 59 0.99 9.36 12.75
CA GLN A 59 -0.26 9.13 12.04
C GLN A 59 -0.91 7.84 12.50
N VAL A 60 -2.23 7.75 12.35
CA VAL A 60 -3.00 6.53 12.59
C VAL A 60 -3.76 6.20 11.33
N GLN A 61 -3.57 4.96 10.89
CA GLN A 61 -4.26 4.38 9.76
C GLN A 61 -5.32 3.41 10.26
N SER A 62 -6.47 3.41 9.60
CA SER A 62 -7.57 2.48 9.87
C SER A 62 -8.06 1.88 8.57
N ILE A 63 -8.39 0.59 8.59
CA ILE A 63 -9.15 -0.06 7.54
C ILE A 63 -10.35 -0.74 8.19
N ARG A 64 -11.56 -0.42 7.72
CA ARG A 64 -12.83 -0.93 8.30
C ARG A 64 -12.97 -0.63 9.80
N GLY A 65 -12.43 0.51 10.26
CA GLY A 65 -12.48 0.93 11.67
C GLY A 65 -11.48 0.23 12.58
N ILE A 66 -10.64 -0.67 12.05
CA ILE A 66 -9.59 -1.35 12.81
C ILE A 66 -8.33 -0.48 12.82
N GLN A 67 -8.03 0.09 13.99
CA GLN A 67 -6.87 0.92 14.23
C GLN A 67 -6.25 0.64 15.60
N VAL A 68 -4.98 0.96 15.76
CA VAL A 68 -4.25 0.88 17.04
C VAL A 68 -3.45 2.16 17.20
N PHE A 69 -3.54 2.78 18.38
CA PHE A 69 -2.73 3.93 18.77
C PHE A 69 -1.48 3.45 19.51
N SER A 70 -0.53 2.85 18.78
CA SER A 70 0.73 2.34 19.35
C SER A 70 1.79 2.22 18.25
N GLU A 71 3.02 1.86 18.65
CA GLU A 71 4.12 1.53 17.73
C GLU A 71 3.88 0.25 16.90
N ASN A 72 2.84 -0.53 17.22
CA ASN A 72 2.38 -1.66 16.43
C ASN A 72 1.05 -1.28 15.74
N PRO A 73 1.10 -0.72 14.52
CA PRO A 73 -0.12 -0.32 13.82
C PRO A 73 -0.97 -1.54 13.42
N ALA A 74 -2.28 -1.33 13.29
CA ALA A 74 -3.19 -2.36 12.78
C ALA A 74 -3.11 -2.55 11.25
N VAL A 75 -2.57 -1.57 10.54
CA VAL A 75 -2.40 -1.58 9.09
C VAL A 75 -0.90 -1.49 8.80
N SER A 76 -0.36 -2.50 8.13
CA SER A 76 1.05 -2.50 7.72
C SER A 76 1.21 -1.77 6.39
N THR A 77 2.26 -0.95 6.27
CA THR A 77 2.70 -0.39 4.98
C THR A 77 3.93 -1.15 4.51
N TYR A 78 3.97 -1.54 3.24
CA TYR A 78 5.11 -2.15 2.59
C TYR A 78 5.54 -1.30 1.40
N ILE A 79 6.85 -1.15 1.21
CA ILE A 79 7.44 -0.52 0.03
C ILE A 79 8.37 -1.54 -0.60
N ASP A 80 8.10 -1.97 -1.84
CA ASP A 80 8.88 -2.97 -2.56
C ASP A 80 9.17 -4.23 -1.71
N ASP A 81 8.11 -4.78 -1.10
CA ASP A 81 8.12 -5.93 -0.19
C ASP A 81 8.87 -5.76 1.14
N VAL A 82 9.40 -4.57 1.42
CA VAL A 82 9.99 -4.22 2.73
C VAL A 82 8.94 -3.59 3.64
N ASN A 83 8.74 -4.16 4.83
CA ASN A 83 7.78 -3.64 5.80
C ASN A 83 8.29 -2.33 6.41
N ASN A 84 7.46 -1.28 6.35
CA ASN A 84 7.67 -0.02 7.04
C ASN A 84 6.88 -0.04 8.37
N ILE A 85 7.54 -0.58 9.40
CA ILE A 85 6.94 -0.80 10.74
C ILE A 85 6.90 0.49 11.56
N ASP A 86 7.82 1.41 11.30
CA ASP A 86 7.96 2.62 12.11
C ASP A 86 6.87 3.64 11.75
N ILE A 87 6.02 3.95 12.74
CA ILE A 87 4.97 4.96 12.61
C ILE A 87 5.52 6.32 12.18
N LEU A 88 6.75 6.67 12.61
CA LEU A 88 7.45 7.91 12.22
C LEU A 88 8.05 7.85 10.82
N ALA A 89 8.18 6.65 10.24
CA ALA A 89 8.69 6.47 8.89
C ALA A 89 7.58 6.45 7.83
N ASN A 90 6.32 6.70 8.20
CA ASN A 90 5.17 6.64 7.29
C ASN A 90 4.75 8.02 6.71
N GLY A 91 5.36 9.14 7.10
CA GLY A 91 5.04 10.45 6.49
C GLY A 91 5.85 10.77 5.22
N PHE A 92 6.18 9.73 4.44
CA PHE A 92 6.89 9.87 3.18
C PHE A 92 5.94 10.30 2.06
N ALA A 93 6.49 11.01 1.08
CA ALA A 93 5.78 11.35 -0.14
C ALA A 93 5.84 10.19 -1.13
N PHE A 94 4.71 9.88 -1.76
CA PHE A 94 4.64 8.94 -2.88
C PHE A 94 5.43 9.50 -4.06
N THR A 95 6.56 8.87 -4.36
CA THR A 95 7.48 9.28 -5.43
C THR A 95 7.76 8.06 -6.29
N ASP A 96 7.76 8.25 -7.62
CA ASP A 96 8.01 7.18 -8.58
C ASP A 96 7.13 5.94 -8.37
N ILE A 97 5.83 6.12 -8.13
CA ILE A 97 4.90 5.00 -7.92
C ILE A 97 4.63 4.27 -9.23
N GLU A 98 4.74 2.94 -9.21
CA GLU A 98 4.27 2.07 -10.28
C GLU A 98 2.82 1.64 -10.03
N ARG A 99 2.53 1.16 -8.83
CA ARG A 99 1.18 0.84 -8.37
C ARG A 99 1.09 0.82 -6.84
N ILE A 100 -0.12 0.97 -6.32
CA ILE A 100 -0.43 0.79 -4.90
C ILE A 100 -1.55 -0.24 -4.81
N GLU A 101 -1.38 -1.22 -3.93
CA GLU A 101 -2.37 -2.24 -3.62
C GLU A 101 -2.77 -2.14 -2.16
N VAL A 102 -4.06 -2.00 -1.89
CA VAL A 102 -4.59 -1.97 -0.52
C VAL A 102 -5.48 -3.19 -0.28
N LEU A 103 -4.98 -4.09 0.55
CA LEU A 103 -5.69 -5.27 1.01
C LEU A 103 -6.46 -4.91 2.28
N ARG A 104 -7.77 -5.12 2.25
CA ARG A 104 -8.67 -4.72 3.35
C ARG A 104 -9.15 -5.95 4.11
N GLY A 105 -8.82 -6.01 5.40
CA GLY A 105 -9.06 -7.14 6.29
C GLY A 105 -7.78 -7.89 6.66
N PRO A 106 -7.87 -8.90 7.55
CA PRO A 106 -6.70 -9.54 8.14
C PRO A 106 -5.78 -10.21 7.10
N GLN A 107 -4.49 -9.88 7.12
CA GLN A 107 -3.45 -10.47 6.26
C GLN A 107 -2.24 -11.01 7.06
N GLY A 108 -2.46 -11.41 8.31
CA GLY A 108 -1.39 -11.81 9.22
C GLY A 108 -0.56 -13.01 8.76
N THR A 109 -1.14 -13.92 7.96
CA THR A 109 -0.45 -15.12 7.46
C THR A 109 0.72 -14.81 6.52
N LEU A 110 0.56 -13.80 5.64
CA LEU A 110 1.58 -13.44 4.64
C LEU A 110 2.38 -12.18 5.03
N PHE A 111 1.83 -11.30 5.86
CA PHE A 111 2.42 -9.99 6.19
C PHE A 111 2.73 -9.82 7.68
N GLY A 112 2.50 -10.84 8.51
CA GLY A 112 2.93 -10.87 9.91
C GLY A 112 2.08 -10.01 10.86
N ARG A 113 2.69 -9.65 12.01
CA ARG A 113 1.99 -9.24 13.24
C ARG A 113 1.19 -7.92 13.21
N ASN A 114 1.34 -7.09 12.19
CA ASN A 114 0.74 -5.74 12.11
C ASN A 114 -0.29 -5.59 10.97
N ALA A 115 -0.84 -6.71 10.49
CA ALA A 115 -1.73 -6.75 9.34
C ALA A 115 -3.19 -7.11 9.69
N MET A 116 -3.67 -6.71 10.88
CA MET A 116 -5.00 -7.07 11.37
C MET A 116 -6.12 -6.33 10.64
N GLY A 117 -5.96 -5.01 10.43
CA GLY A 117 -6.89 -4.18 9.66
C GLY A 117 -6.68 -4.31 8.15
N GLY A 118 -5.43 -4.52 7.72
CA GLY A 118 -5.08 -4.68 6.32
C GLY A 118 -3.63 -4.39 6.03
N VAL A 119 -3.32 -4.26 4.75
CA VAL A 119 -1.97 -4.00 4.24
C VAL A 119 -2.04 -3.01 3.10
N ILE A 120 -1.10 -2.09 3.05
CA ILE A 120 -0.85 -1.18 1.93
C ILE A 120 0.50 -1.57 1.34
N ASN A 121 0.48 -2.14 0.13
CA ASN A 121 1.68 -2.41 -0.64
C ASN A 121 1.90 -1.28 -1.64
N ILE A 122 3.10 -0.73 -1.63
CA ILE A 122 3.54 0.31 -2.53
C ILE A 122 4.67 -0.27 -3.38
N TYR A 123 4.48 -0.24 -4.69
CA TYR A 123 5.49 -0.66 -5.65
C TYR A 123 6.03 0.58 -6.33
N THR A 124 7.34 0.79 -6.21
CA THR A 124 8.02 1.89 -6.88
C THR A 124 8.45 1.46 -8.28
N LYS A 125 8.62 2.43 -9.17
CA LYS A 125 9.19 2.22 -10.49
C LYS A 125 10.64 1.81 -10.30
N SER A 126 10.87 0.53 -10.49
CA SER A 126 12.21 -0.02 -10.58
C SER A 126 12.98 0.66 -11.73
N ARG A 127 14.11 1.28 -11.40
CA ARG A 127 15.12 1.73 -12.37
C ARG A 127 15.92 0.56 -12.96
N GLN A 128 15.53 -0.70 -12.74
CA GLN A 128 16.20 -1.81 -13.41
C GLN A 128 15.96 -1.67 -14.91
N THR A 129 16.99 -1.23 -15.59
CA THR A 129 17.27 -1.59 -16.97
C THR A 129 16.82 -3.02 -17.14
N LYS A 130 15.85 -3.27 -18.02
CA LYS A 130 15.53 -4.64 -18.40
C LYS A 130 16.87 -5.27 -18.80
N PRO A 131 17.30 -6.42 -18.26
CA PRO A 131 18.56 -7.05 -18.65
C PRO A 131 18.64 -7.39 -20.16
N ALA A 132 17.57 -7.17 -20.92
CA ALA A 132 17.56 -7.19 -22.39
C ALA A 132 18.26 -5.97 -23.05
N ASP A 133 18.43 -4.86 -22.35
CA ASP A 133 19.00 -3.62 -22.92
C ASP A 133 20.52 -3.50 -22.71
N LEU A 134 21.16 -4.51 -22.08
CA LEU A 134 22.62 -4.60 -21.90
C LEU A 134 23.31 -5.47 -22.95
N GLN A 135 22.60 -5.91 -23.99
CA GLN A 135 23.15 -6.72 -25.09
C GLN A 135 22.94 -6.09 -26.47
N LYS A 136 22.98 -4.76 -26.57
CA LYS A 136 23.15 -4.06 -27.84
C LYS A 136 24.39 -3.19 -27.83
#